data_AF-A0A7Y4R2Y9-F1
#
_entry.id   AF-A0A7Y4R2Y9-F1
#
_cell.length_a   1.000
_cell.length_b   1.000
_cell.length_c   1.000
_cell.angle_alpha   90.00
_cell.angle_beta   90.00
_cell.angle_gamma   90.00
#
_symmetry.space_group_name_H-M   'P 1'
#
loop_
_entity.id
_entity.type
_entity.pdbx_description
1 polymer ?
#
loop_
_entity_poly.entity_id
_entity_poly.type
_entity_poly.pdbx_seq_one_letter_code
_entity_poly.pdbx_strand_id
1 'polypeptide(L)'
;YQLWFIRVLFFYNLAYPVIRWCVLHAYARWIFFTFAFLFWLSTGGLILIEGEGLLFFSLGVWIQKTNFSVETPAKYLKPLYWCVMFVALSLLKTWLAFEGESLIGGAVYPVITLLHKFVIVSGLITCWFGLDRLVGVFMNQKWFVWLTAFSFFIYALHAPWVAIFIDAMFEWLQFTEGYRMITFVLLPLLVIGICILIGAVLRRISPSAYQFLTGGRGM
;
A
#
# COMPACT_ATOMS: atom_id res chain seq x y z
N TYR A 1 -0.55 10.70 10.27
CA TYR A 1 -0.33 10.36 8.85
C TYR A 1 -1.04 9.07 8.42
N GLN A 2 -1.00 7.96 9.17
CA GLN A 2 -1.51 6.67 8.67
C GLN A 2 -3.03 6.56 8.45
N LEU A 3 -3.85 7.14 9.33
CA LEU A 3 -5.31 7.13 9.18
C LEU A 3 -5.82 7.93 7.97
N TRP A 4 -4.93 8.66 7.29
CA TRP A 4 -5.22 9.37 6.06
C TRP A 4 -5.83 8.44 5.00
N PHE A 5 -5.30 7.22 4.83
CA PHE A 5 -5.82 6.26 3.85
C PHE A 5 -7.24 5.78 4.21
N ILE A 6 -7.50 5.46 5.49
CA ILE A 6 -8.86 5.09 5.95
C ILE A 6 -9.83 6.24 5.71
N ARG A 7 -9.43 7.48 6.00
CA ARG A 7 -10.26 8.66 5.77
C ARG A 7 -10.66 8.76 4.30
N VAL A 8 -9.70 8.68 3.39
CA VAL A 8 -9.98 8.78 1.95
C VAL A 8 -10.86 7.63 1.47
N LEU A 9 -10.63 6.41 1.95
CA LEU A 9 -11.49 5.26 1.64
C LEU A 9 -12.93 5.46 2.13
N PHE A 10 -13.12 6.05 3.32
CA PHE A 10 -14.45 6.39 3.84
C PHE A 10 -15.17 7.38 2.91
N PHE A 11 -14.49 8.45 2.48
CA PHE A 11 -15.09 9.43 1.56
C PHE A 11 -15.41 8.84 0.20
N TYR A 12 -14.59 7.92 -0.32
CA TYR A 12 -14.90 7.24 -1.58
C TYR A 12 -16.06 6.27 -1.46
N ASN A 13 -16.23 5.60 -0.33
CA ASN A 13 -17.41 4.80 -0.07
C ASN A 13 -18.67 5.67 0.01
N LEU A 14 -18.59 6.88 0.59
CA LEU A 14 -19.70 7.83 0.59
C LEU A 14 -20.01 8.33 -0.83
N ALA A 15 -18.97 8.65 -1.61
CA ALA A 15 -19.07 9.07 -3.01
C ALA A 15 -19.37 7.91 -3.99
N TYR A 16 -19.47 6.66 -3.50
CA TYR A 16 -19.63 5.47 -4.33
C TYR A 16 -20.78 5.56 -5.35
N PRO A 17 -21.99 6.06 -5.01
CA PRO A 17 -23.08 6.16 -5.99
C PRO A 17 -22.70 7.02 -7.21
N VAL A 18 -22.00 8.13 -6.97
CA VAL A 18 -21.54 9.06 -8.00
C VAL A 18 -20.41 8.43 -8.81
N ILE A 19 -19.40 7.86 -8.13
CA ILE A 19 -18.27 7.18 -8.80
C ILE A 19 -18.79 6.04 -9.68
N ARG A 20 -19.70 5.23 -9.17
CA ARG A 20 -20.35 4.15 -9.92
C ARG A 20 -21.06 4.68 -11.16
N TRP A 21 -21.82 5.76 -11.04
CA TRP A 21 -22.49 6.38 -12.18
C TRP A 21 -21.48 6.85 -13.23
N CYS A 22 -20.45 7.59 -12.82
CA CYS A 22 -19.39 8.09 -13.72
C CYS A 22 -18.71 6.95 -14.47
N VAL A 23 -18.35 5.88 -13.76
CA VAL A 23 -17.58 4.75 -14.30
C VAL A 23 -18.40 3.86 -15.25
N LEU A 24 -19.73 3.82 -15.11
CA LEU A 24 -20.59 2.99 -15.95
C LEU A 24 -21.21 3.74 -17.13
N HIS A 25 -21.26 5.07 -17.08
CA HIS A 25 -21.85 5.87 -18.14
C HIS A 25 -20.93 5.92 -19.38
N ALA A 26 -21.51 5.81 -20.59
CA ALA A 26 -20.76 5.58 -21.82
C ALA A 26 -19.71 6.67 -22.13
N TYR A 27 -20.07 7.95 -21.96
CA TYR A 27 -19.20 9.09 -22.21
C TYR A 27 -18.49 9.58 -20.94
N ALA A 28 -19.22 9.65 -19.81
CA ALA A 28 -18.66 10.17 -18.56
C ALA A 28 -17.49 9.32 -18.06
N ARG A 29 -17.48 8.01 -18.34
CA ARG A 29 -16.38 7.11 -18.00
C ARG A 29 -15.04 7.59 -18.57
N TRP A 30 -15.02 7.99 -19.84
CA TRP A 30 -13.78 8.42 -20.49
C TRP A 30 -13.27 9.74 -19.91
N ILE A 31 -14.18 10.70 -19.69
CA ILE A 31 -13.85 11.99 -19.08
C ILE A 31 -13.34 11.78 -17.65
N PHE A 32 -14.05 10.95 -16.87
CA PHE A 32 -13.73 10.67 -15.48
C PHE A 32 -12.39 9.94 -15.33
N PHE A 33 -12.13 8.89 -16.13
CA PHE A 33 -10.83 8.21 -16.08
C PHE A 33 -9.68 9.08 -16.59
N THR A 34 -9.92 9.93 -17.59
CA THR A 34 -8.89 10.90 -18.04
C THR A 34 -8.56 11.86 -16.91
N PHE A 35 -9.57 12.42 -16.23
CA PHE A 35 -9.36 13.28 -15.07
C PHE A 35 -8.65 12.54 -13.93
N ALA A 36 -9.14 11.37 -13.55
CA ALA A 36 -8.55 10.57 -12.47
C ALA A 36 -7.09 10.18 -12.78
N PHE A 37 -6.80 9.86 -14.04
CA PHE A 37 -5.44 9.55 -14.49
C PHE A 37 -4.51 10.75 -14.43
N LEU A 38 -4.94 11.92 -14.92
CA LEU A 38 -4.15 13.15 -14.83
C LEU A 38 -3.94 13.59 -13.37
N PHE A 39 -4.97 13.43 -12.53
CA PHE A 39 -4.91 13.72 -11.11
C PHE A 39 -3.97 12.75 -10.36
N TRP A 40 -3.95 11.48 -10.75
CA TRP A 40 -2.95 10.51 -10.28
C TRP A 40 -1.54 10.85 -10.77
N LEU A 41 -1.37 11.22 -12.03
CA LEU A 41 -0.07 11.54 -12.64
C LEU A 41 0.57 12.76 -11.96
N SER A 42 -0.23 13.78 -11.65
CA SER A 42 0.23 14.97 -10.94
C SER A 42 0.48 14.74 -9.44
N THR A 43 0.20 13.55 -8.90
CA THR A 43 0.21 13.28 -7.45
C THR A 43 -0.71 14.28 -6.72
N GLY A 44 -1.84 14.60 -7.37
CA GLY A 44 -2.79 15.57 -6.88
C GLY A 44 -3.45 15.05 -5.59
N GLY A 45 -3.42 15.87 -4.56
CA GLY A 45 -4.03 15.56 -3.28
C GLY A 45 -4.77 16.75 -2.71
N LEU A 46 -6.06 16.58 -2.50
CA LEU A 46 -6.89 17.41 -1.64
C LEU A 46 -7.07 16.70 -0.30
N ILE A 47 -7.46 17.44 0.73
CA ILE A 47 -7.63 16.90 2.10
C ILE A 47 -8.50 15.62 2.12
N LEU A 48 -9.50 15.53 1.24
CA LEU A 48 -10.47 14.42 1.21
C LEU A 48 -10.32 13.47 0.00
N ILE A 49 -9.60 13.88 -1.04
CA ILE A 49 -9.54 13.17 -2.34
C ILE A 49 -8.10 13.20 -2.82
N GLU A 50 -7.53 12.04 -3.10
CA GLU A 50 -6.19 11.90 -3.66
C GLU A 50 -6.20 11.09 -4.95
N GLY A 51 -5.32 11.47 -5.88
CA GLY A 51 -5.23 10.90 -7.22
C GLY A 51 -5.00 9.40 -7.21
N GLU A 52 -4.08 8.92 -6.39
CA GLU A 52 -3.81 7.51 -6.14
C GLU A 52 -5.09 6.78 -5.75
N GLY A 53 -5.76 7.28 -4.72
CA GLY A 53 -6.96 6.65 -4.22
C GLY A 53 -8.12 6.70 -5.22
N LEU A 54 -8.32 7.83 -5.90
CA LEU A 54 -9.46 8.04 -6.80
C LEU A 54 -9.37 7.08 -8.00
N LEU A 55 -8.20 7.00 -8.63
CA LEU A 55 -7.98 6.16 -9.79
C LEU A 55 -8.15 4.67 -9.43
N PHE A 56 -7.46 4.19 -8.39
CA PHE A 56 -7.49 2.77 -8.03
C PHE A 56 -8.83 2.32 -7.44
N PHE A 57 -9.49 3.17 -6.64
CA PHE A 57 -10.84 2.88 -6.16
C PHE A 57 -11.84 2.76 -7.31
N SER A 58 -11.78 3.70 -8.25
CA SER A 58 -12.68 3.72 -9.41
C SER A 58 -12.44 2.55 -10.37
N LEU A 59 -11.17 2.17 -10.57
CA LEU A 59 -10.80 0.94 -11.29
C LEU A 59 -11.39 -0.29 -10.62
N GLY A 60 -11.32 -0.39 -9.29
CA GLY A 60 -11.94 -1.48 -8.52
C GLY A 60 -13.45 -1.55 -8.73
N VAL A 61 -14.15 -0.42 -8.68
CA VAL A 61 -15.59 -0.34 -8.97
C VAL A 61 -15.90 -0.78 -10.40
N TRP A 62 -15.10 -0.33 -11.37
CA TRP A 62 -15.27 -0.69 -12.77
C TRP A 62 -15.10 -2.20 -12.98
N ILE A 63 -14.00 -2.78 -12.51
CA ILE A 63 -13.67 -4.21 -12.60
C ILE A 63 -14.80 -5.07 -12.00
N GLN A 64 -15.29 -4.69 -10.81
CA GLN A 64 -16.37 -5.40 -10.14
C GLN A 64 -17.67 -5.38 -10.95
N LYS A 65 -17.99 -4.26 -11.60
CA LYS A 65 -19.25 -4.09 -12.35
C LYS A 65 -19.21 -4.64 -13.77
N THR A 66 -18.03 -4.76 -14.37
CA THR A 66 -17.86 -5.33 -15.71
C THR A 66 -17.60 -6.84 -15.69
N ASN A 67 -17.58 -7.48 -14.51
CA ASN A 67 -17.21 -8.88 -14.32
C ASN A 67 -15.86 -9.23 -14.96
N PHE A 68 -14.91 -8.29 -14.91
CA PHE A 68 -13.56 -8.57 -15.40
C PHE A 68 -12.93 -9.68 -14.53
N SER A 69 -12.46 -10.76 -15.15
CA SER A 69 -11.85 -11.88 -14.42
C SER A 69 -10.56 -11.41 -13.74
N VAL A 70 -10.58 -11.41 -12.42
CA VAL A 70 -9.45 -11.04 -11.57
C VAL A 70 -8.57 -12.27 -11.26
N GLU A 71 -9.09 -13.47 -11.45
CA GLU A 71 -8.41 -14.72 -11.10
C GLU A 71 -7.49 -15.23 -12.21
N THR A 72 -7.77 -14.89 -13.47
CA THR A 72 -7.00 -15.36 -14.63
C THR A 72 -6.28 -14.20 -15.31
N PRO A 73 -4.95 -14.09 -15.24
CA PRO A 73 -4.23 -13.01 -15.89
C PRO A 73 -4.38 -13.10 -17.41
N ALA A 74 -4.73 -11.98 -18.05
CA ALA A 74 -4.65 -11.86 -19.50
C ALA A 74 -3.21 -12.07 -20.00
N LYS A 75 -3.02 -12.38 -21.30
CA LYS A 75 -1.70 -12.62 -21.90
C LYS A 75 -0.66 -11.53 -21.61
N TYR A 76 -1.10 -10.27 -21.51
CA TYR A 76 -0.27 -9.10 -21.23
C TYR A 76 0.00 -8.86 -19.73
N LEU A 77 -0.70 -9.56 -18.83
CA LEU A 77 -0.58 -9.43 -17.38
C LEU A 77 0.25 -10.56 -16.75
N LYS A 78 1.14 -11.19 -17.54
CA LYS A 78 2.01 -12.25 -17.04
C LYS A 78 2.95 -11.70 -15.95
N PRO A 79 2.91 -12.25 -14.72
CA PRO A 79 3.58 -11.65 -13.57
C PRO A 79 5.11 -11.57 -13.73
N LEU A 80 5.73 -12.48 -14.48
CA LEU A 80 7.18 -12.48 -14.68
C LEU A 80 7.68 -11.20 -15.36
N TYR A 81 7.04 -10.76 -16.45
CA TYR A 81 7.46 -9.54 -17.17
C TYR A 81 7.28 -8.30 -16.31
N TRP A 82 6.16 -8.23 -15.59
CA TRP A 82 5.87 -7.13 -14.68
C TRP A 82 6.81 -7.12 -13.46
N CYS A 83 7.23 -8.28 -12.98
CA CYS A 83 8.21 -8.41 -11.89
C CYS A 83 9.59 -7.91 -12.33
N VAL A 84 10.06 -8.35 -13.51
CA VAL A 84 11.32 -7.86 -14.09
C VAL A 84 11.27 -6.35 -14.28
N MET A 85 10.16 -5.83 -14.81
CA MET A 85 9.99 -4.39 -14.99
C MET A 85 9.94 -3.65 -13.64
N PHE A 86 9.25 -4.18 -12.65
CA PHE A 86 9.18 -3.61 -11.30
C PHE A 86 10.57 -3.51 -10.66
N VAL A 87 11.36 -4.59 -10.72
CA VAL A 87 12.72 -4.62 -10.17
C VAL A 87 13.63 -3.66 -10.95
N ALA A 88 13.63 -3.72 -12.28
CA ALA A 88 14.46 -2.86 -13.12
C ALA A 88 14.14 -1.37 -12.91
N LEU A 89 12.86 -0.98 -12.91
CA LEU A 89 12.44 0.40 -12.68
C LEU A 89 12.74 0.85 -11.24
N SER A 90 12.62 -0.03 -10.25
CA SER A 90 12.95 0.29 -8.86
C SER A 90 14.45 0.56 -8.70
N LEU A 91 15.30 -0.29 -9.30
CA LEU A 91 16.75 -0.08 -9.29
C LEU A 91 17.15 1.19 -10.04
N LEU A 92 16.58 1.40 -11.23
CA LEU A 92 16.83 2.61 -12.03
C LEU A 92 16.43 3.87 -11.27
N LYS A 93 15.24 3.89 -10.67
CA LYS A 93 14.77 5.01 -9.87
C LYS A 93 15.67 5.27 -8.66
N THR A 94 16.09 4.21 -7.95
CA THR A 94 17.01 4.33 -6.82
C THR A 94 18.35 4.90 -7.27
N TRP A 95 18.91 4.41 -8.37
CA TRP A 95 20.15 4.94 -8.92
C TRP A 95 20.03 6.43 -9.32
N LEU A 96 18.95 6.79 -10.03
CA LEU A 96 18.66 8.19 -10.37
C LEU A 96 18.43 9.08 -9.15
N ALA A 97 17.98 8.54 -8.02
CA ALA A 97 17.82 9.32 -6.80
C ALA A 97 19.17 9.75 -6.18
N PHE A 98 20.25 9.01 -6.45
CA PHE A 98 21.61 9.35 -5.97
C PHE A 98 22.43 10.09 -7.03
N GLU A 99 22.39 9.64 -8.28
CA GLU A 99 23.25 10.14 -9.37
C GLU A 99 22.48 10.99 -10.40
N GLY A 100 21.17 11.10 -10.30
CA GLY A 100 20.38 11.77 -11.32
C GLY A 100 20.67 13.27 -11.42
N GLU A 101 20.92 13.94 -10.30
CA GLU A 101 21.08 15.40 -10.28
C GLU A 101 22.31 15.84 -11.08
N SER A 102 23.39 15.06 -11.03
CA SER A 102 24.60 15.31 -11.81
C SER A 102 24.41 15.06 -13.32
N LEU A 103 23.46 14.18 -13.70
CA LEU A 103 23.25 13.77 -15.10
C LEU A 103 22.21 14.61 -15.84
N ILE A 104 21.07 14.89 -15.21
CA ILE A 104 19.90 15.51 -15.86
C ILE A 104 19.37 16.74 -15.10
N GLY A 105 20.06 17.18 -14.05
CA GLY A 105 19.79 18.44 -13.34
C GLY A 105 18.36 18.55 -12.83
N GLY A 106 17.70 19.68 -13.08
CA GLY A 106 16.33 19.94 -12.61
C GLY A 106 15.25 18.98 -13.15
N ALA A 107 15.55 18.20 -14.20
CA ALA A 107 14.61 17.23 -14.74
C ALA A 107 14.52 15.91 -13.94
N VAL A 108 15.41 15.69 -12.96
CA VAL A 108 15.40 14.48 -12.12
C VAL A 108 14.05 14.25 -11.46
N TYR A 109 13.51 15.28 -10.82
CA TYR A 109 12.29 15.17 -10.02
C TYR A 109 11.08 14.68 -10.83
N PRO A 110 10.71 15.30 -11.98
CA PRO A 110 9.60 14.81 -12.79
C PRO A 110 9.87 13.42 -13.38
N VAL A 111 11.12 13.10 -13.75
CA VAL A 111 11.49 11.78 -14.27
C VAL A 111 11.32 10.69 -13.20
N ILE A 112 11.85 10.91 -12.00
CA ILE A 112 11.69 9.98 -10.87
C ILE A 112 10.21 9.82 -10.50
N THR A 113 9.43 10.90 -10.53
CA THR A 113 7.99 10.86 -10.26
C THR A 113 7.28 9.98 -11.29
N LEU A 114 7.56 10.16 -12.58
CA LEU A 114 6.99 9.33 -13.64
C LEU A 114 7.40 7.86 -13.50
N LEU A 115 8.68 7.59 -13.27
CA LEU A 115 9.18 6.23 -13.00
C LEU A 115 8.46 5.60 -11.81
N HIS A 116 8.21 6.38 -10.75
CA HIS A 116 7.48 5.89 -9.60
C HIS A 116 6.06 5.44 -9.95
N LYS A 117 5.35 6.15 -10.84
CA LYS A 117 4.01 5.75 -11.30
C LYS A 117 4.05 4.41 -12.07
N PHE A 118 5.08 4.18 -12.88
CA PHE A 118 5.29 2.87 -13.52
C PHE A 118 5.65 1.77 -12.52
N VAL A 119 6.46 2.07 -11.49
CA VAL A 119 6.76 1.16 -10.39
C VAL A 119 5.48 0.75 -9.64
N ILE A 120 4.56 1.70 -9.40
CA ILE A 120 3.27 1.39 -8.76
C ILE A 120 2.47 0.39 -9.60
N VAL A 121 2.29 0.64 -10.90
CA VAL A 121 1.50 -0.25 -11.77
C VAL A 121 2.14 -1.62 -11.91
N SER A 122 3.46 -1.67 -12.10
CA SER A 122 4.19 -2.94 -12.23
C SER A 122 4.24 -3.74 -10.94
N GLY A 123 4.43 -3.07 -9.80
CA GLY A 123 4.34 -3.67 -8.48
C GLY A 123 2.94 -4.22 -8.20
N LEU A 124 1.89 -3.45 -8.53
CA LEU A 124 0.51 -3.90 -8.37
C LEU A 124 0.27 -5.22 -9.13
N ILE A 125 0.58 -5.26 -10.42
CA ILE A 125 0.36 -6.45 -11.26
C ILE A 125 1.20 -7.64 -10.77
N THR A 126 2.45 -7.39 -10.38
CA THR A 126 3.36 -8.41 -9.84
C THR A 126 2.82 -9.01 -8.56
N CYS A 127 2.38 -8.19 -7.61
CA CYS A 127 1.82 -8.66 -6.35
C CYS A 127 0.48 -9.37 -6.56
N TRP A 128 -0.36 -8.86 -7.46
CA TRP A 128 -1.71 -9.36 -7.69
C TRP A 128 -1.72 -10.76 -8.32
N PHE A 129 -0.89 -11.02 -9.34
CA PHE A 129 -0.89 -12.29 -10.06
C PHE A 129 0.34 -13.17 -9.77
N GLY A 130 1.37 -12.63 -9.12
CA GLY A 130 2.64 -13.32 -8.88
C GLY A 130 2.74 -13.96 -7.50
N LEU A 131 1.91 -13.56 -6.53
CA LEU A 131 2.03 -14.00 -5.15
C LEU A 131 1.06 -15.11 -4.74
N ASP A 132 0.14 -15.55 -5.61
CA ASP A 132 -0.89 -16.54 -5.26
C ASP A 132 -0.32 -17.82 -4.64
N ARG A 133 0.74 -18.37 -5.23
CA ARG A 133 1.41 -19.57 -4.70
C ARG A 133 2.05 -19.32 -3.34
N LEU A 134 2.69 -18.16 -3.17
CA LEU A 134 3.35 -17.79 -1.92
C LEU A 134 2.31 -17.60 -0.81
N VAL A 135 1.23 -16.88 -1.11
CA VAL A 135 0.08 -16.70 -0.22
C VAL A 135 -0.51 -18.07 0.15
N GLY A 136 -0.71 -18.97 -0.81
CA GLY A 136 -1.19 -20.33 -0.54
C GLY A 136 -0.31 -21.12 0.43
N VAL A 137 1.03 -21.04 0.27
CA VAL A 137 1.98 -21.70 1.19
C VAL A 137 1.87 -21.14 2.61
N PHE A 138 1.77 -19.81 2.76
CA PHE A 138 1.67 -19.18 4.08
C PHE A 138 0.30 -19.37 4.72
N MET A 139 -0.79 -19.32 3.94
CA MET A 139 -2.15 -19.54 4.44
C MET A 139 -2.41 -20.98 4.89
N ASN A 140 -1.60 -21.94 4.44
CA ASN A 140 -1.62 -23.31 4.99
C ASN A 140 -1.00 -23.40 6.40
N GLN A 141 -0.30 -22.38 6.87
CA GLN A 141 0.33 -22.37 8.18
C GLN A 141 -0.59 -21.75 9.24
N LYS A 142 -0.97 -22.54 10.25
CA LYS A 142 -1.88 -22.08 11.34
C LYS A 142 -1.39 -20.83 12.07
N TRP A 143 -0.08 -20.73 12.31
CA TRP A 143 0.52 -19.57 12.97
C TRP A 143 0.38 -18.30 12.12
N PHE A 144 0.51 -18.42 10.80
CA PHE A 144 0.38 -17.29 9.88
C PHE A 144 -1.07 -16.83 9.79
N VAL A 145 -2.01 -17.76 9.67
CA VAL A 145 -3.46 -17.45 9.71
C VAL A 145 -3.87 -16.79 11.03
N TRP A 146 -3.27 -17.19 12.15
CA TRP A 146 -3.48 -16.51 13.42
C TRP A 146 -2.94 -15.07 13.41
N LEU A 147 -1.76 -14.84 12.82
CA LEU A 147 -1.17 -13.50 12.70
C LEU A 147 -1.97 -12.56 11.80
N THR A 148 -2.57 -13.06 10.71
CA THR A 148 -3.35 -12.21 9.79
C THR A 148 -4.57 -11.57 10.46
N ALA A 149 -5.09 -12.18 11.53
CA ALA A 149 -6.15 -11.62 12.38
C ALA A 149 -5.79 -10.26 13.02
N PHE A 150 -4.49 -9.97 13.17
CA PHE A 150 -3.99 -8.71 13.75
C PHE A 150 -3.56 -7.69 12.70
N SER A 151 -3.70 -7.99 11.39
CA SER A 151 -3.24 -7.12 10.29
C SER A 151 -3.77 -5.68 10.37
N PHE A 152 -5.06 -5.50 10.64
CA PHE A 152 -5.66 -4.17 10.81
C PHE A 152 -5.17 -3.47 12.07
N PHE A 153 -4.96 -4.22 13.16
CA PHE A 153 -4.48 -3.67 14.42
C PHE A 153 -3.02 -3.18 14.30
N ILE A 154 -2.16 -3.96 13.63
CA ILE A 154 -0.79 -3.56 13.26
C ILE A 154 -0.84 -2.30 12.41
N TYR A 155 -1.69 -2.28 11.37
CA TYR A 155 -1.85 -1.10 10.52
C TYR A 155 -2.19 0.16 11.32
N ALA A 156 -3.09 0.09 12.29
CA ALA A 156 -3.53 1.26 13.07
C ALA A 156 -2.48 1.75 14.08
N LEU A 157 -1.75 0.85 14.74
CA LEU A 157 -0.87 1.20 15.85
C LEU A 157 0.61 1.37 15.49
N HIS A 158 1.07 0.87 14.34
CA HIS A 158 2.51 0.86 14.09
C HIS A 158 3.15 2.26 13.94
N ALA A 159 2.52 3.28 13.30
CA ALA A 159 3.16 4.61 13.22
C ALA A 159 3.45 5.23 14.58
N PRO A 160 2.48 5.33 15.52
CA PRO A 160 2.76 5.87 16.84
C PRO A 160 3.95 5.19 17.51
N TRP A 161 4.00 3.86 17.46
CA TRP A 161 5.11 3.10 18.06
C TRP A 161 6.44 3.34 17.34
N VAL A 162 6.46 3.39 16.01
CA VAL A 162 7.68 3.74 15.26
C VAL A 162 8.18 5.13 15.66
N ALA A 163 7.29 6.12 15.75
CA ALA A 163 7.65 7.49 16.12
C ALA A 163 8.20 7.59 17.56
N ILE A 164 7.69 6.78 18.49
CA ILE A 164 8.16 6.77 19.88
C ILE A 164 9.50 6.02 20.01
N PHE A 165 9.65 4.88 19.34
CA PHE A 165 10.80 3.99 19.55
C PHE A 165 12.01 4.31 18.66
N ILE A 166 11.86 5.10 17.60
CA ILE A 166 12.97 5.40 16.68
C ILE A 166 14.12 6.12 17.40
N ASP A 167 13.81 7.14 18.20
CA ASP A 167 14.82 7.93 18.92
C ASP A 167 15.50 7.08 19.99
N ALA A 168 14.72 6.29 20.74
CA ALA A 168 15.26 5.36 21.74
C ALA A 168 16.19 4.29 21.13
N MET A 169 15.84 3.74 19.95
CA MET A 169 16.71 2.79 19.25
C MET A 169 18.00 3.46 18.74
N PHE A 170 17.92 4.69 18.24
CA PHE A 170 19.10 5.43 17.80
C PHE A 170 20.02 5.74 18.98
N GLU A 171 19.50 6.19 20.12
CA GLU A 171 20.29 6.42 21.32
C GLU A 171 20.98 5.16 21.83
N TRP A 172 20.29 4.01 21.77
CA TRP A 172 20.86 2.75 22.23
C TRP A 172 21.92 2.18 21.28
N LEU A 173 21.71 2.32 19.97
CA LEU A 173 22.60 1.75 18.95
C LEU A 173 23.67 2.72 18.43
N GLN A 174 23.70 3.98 18.89
CA GLN A 174 24.60 5.02 18.36
C GLN A 174 26.09 4.62 18.32
N PHE A 175 26.53 3.74 19.23
CA PHE A 175 27.91 3.26 19.31
C PHE A 175 28.24 2.13 18.32
N THR A 176 27.25 1.63 17.58
CA THR A 176 27.40 0.53 16.62
C THR A 176 27.51 1.10 15.20
N GLU A 177 28.50 0.63 14.44
CA GLU A 177 28.60 0.98 13.02
C GLU A 177 27.35 0.50 12.25
N GLY A 178 26.81 1.36 11.39
CA GLY A 178 25.60 1.03 10.62
C GLY A 178 24.30 1.01 11.45
N TYR A 179 24.27 1.62 12.64
CA TYR A 179 23.09 1.65 13.52
C TYR A 179 21.78 2.05 12.82
N ARG A 180 21.83 2.93 11.81
CA ARG A 180 20.66 3.35 11.03
C ARG A 180 20.04 2.19 10.24
N MET A 181 20.88 1.37 9.61
CA MET A 181 20.44 0.20 8.84
C MET A 181 19.92 -0.90 9.77
N ILE A 182 20.60 -1.10 10.90
CA ILE A 182 20.16 -2.04 11.94
C ILE A 182 18.78 -1.62 12.46
N THR A 183 18.60 -0.34 12.81
CA THR A 183 17.33 0.20 13.27
C THR A 183 16.24 0.07 12.21
N PHE A 184 16.56 0.35 10.93
CA PHE A 184 15.61 0.21 9.82
C PHE A 184 15.04 -1.21 9.70
N VAL A 185 15.83 -2.25 9.99
CA VAL A 185 15.39 -3.65 9.93
C VAL A 185 14.74 -4.12 11.23
N LEU A 186 15.34 -3.81 12.38
CA LEU A 186 14.90 -4.34 13.67
C LEU A 186 13.68 -3.61 14.24
N LEU A 187 13.60 -2.29 14.07
CA LEU A 187 12.51 -1.49 14.64
C LEU A 187 11.13 -1.94 14.14
N PRO A 188 10.89 -2.14 12.82
CA PRO A 188 9.59 -2.61 12.35
C PRO A 188 9.22 -3.98 12.90
N LEU A 189 10.18 -4.91 13.01
CA LEU A 189 9.93 -6.26 13.56
C LEU A 189 9.52 -6.20 15.03
N LEU A 190 10.22 -5.37 15.81
CA LEU A 190 9.89 -5.12 17.22
C LEU A 190 8.51 -4.50 17.35
N VAL A 191 8.21 -3.46 16.57
CA VAL A 191 6.91 -2.77 16.60
C VAL A 191 5.77 -3.72 16.21
N ILE A 192 5.96 -4.54 15.16
CA ILE A 192 4.97 -5.56 14.78
C ILE A 192 4.74 -6.54 15.93
N GLY A 193 5.80 -7.01 16.58
CA GLY A 193 5.71 -7.88 17.76
C GLY A 193 4.92 -7.26 18.91
N ILE A 194 5.19 -5.99 19.23
CA ILE A 194 4.45 -5.23 20.26
C ILE A 194 2.97 -5.09 19.87
N CYS A 195 2.67 -4.71 18.62
CA CYS A 195 1.30 -4.60 18.13
C CYS A 195 0.54 -5.93 18.25
N ILE A 196 1.17 -7.06 17.88
CA ILE A 196 0.57 -8.40 18.02
C ILE A 196 0.34 -8.74 19.48
N LEU A 197 1.31 -8.47 20.37
CA LEU A 197 1.20 -8.76 21.79
C LEU A 197 0.07 -7.97 22.44
N ILE A 198 0.00 -6.66 22.20
CA ILE A 198 -1.08 -5.80 22.69
C ILE A 198 -2.42 -6.28 22.12
N GLY A 199 -2.49 -6.57 20.83
CA GLY A 199 -3.70 -7.06 20.18
C GLY A 199 -4.18 -8.40 20.75
N ALA A 200 -3.27 -9.34 21.01
CA ALA A 200 -3.57 -10.64 21.59
C ALA A 200 -4.05 -10.54 23.05
N VAL A 201 -3.40 -9.68 23.84
CA VAL A 201 -3.81 -9.39 25.23
C VAL A 201 -5.20 -8.74 25.24
N LEU A 202 -5.44 -7.76 24.36
CA LEU A 202 -6.73 -7.09 24.27
C LEU A 202 -7.84 -8.05 23.83
N ARG A 203 -7.59 -8.91 22.83
CA ARG A 203 -8.52 -9.95 22.40
C ARG A 203 -8.88 -10.92 23.53
N ARG A 204 -7.93 -11.20 24.44
CA ARG A 204 -8.15 -12.10 25.58
C ARG A 204 -8.90 -11.42 26.73
N ILE A 205 -8.60 -10.16 27.05
CA ILE A 205 -9.18 -9.44 28.19
C ILE A 205 -10.56 -8.86 27.84
N SER A 206 -10.70 -8.25 26.66
CA SER A 206 -11.95 -7.63 26.22
C SER A 206 -12.20 -7.91 24.73
N PRO A 207 -12.76 -9.09 24.40
CA PRO A 207 -13.05 -9.47 23.02
C PRO A 207 -13.99 -8.48 22.32
N SER A 208 -14.95 -7.90 23.06
CA SER A 208 -15.88 -6.90 22.53
C SER A 208 -15.19 -5.60 22.14
N ALA A 209 -14.24 -5.12 22.95
CA ALA A 209 -13.43 -3.95 22.61
C ALA A 209 -12.55 -4.23 21.39
N TYR A 210 -11.91 -5.40 21.31
CA TYR A 210 -11.13 -5.79 20.14
C TYR A 210 -11.99 -5.84 18.88
N GLN A 211 -13.16 -6.48 18.94
CA GLN A 211 -14.11 -6.55 17.83
C GLN A 211 -14.56 -5.17 17.35
N PHE A 212 -14.86 -4.25 18.26
CA PHE A 212 -15.25 -2.89 17.92
C PHE A 212 -14.10 -2.15 17.22
N LEU A 213 -12.88 -2.25 17.76
CA LEU A 213 -11.71 -1.56 17.22
C LEU A 213 -11.26 -2.10 15.86
N THR A 214 -11.41 -3.40 15.60
CA THR A 214 -11.03 -4.02 14.32
C THR A 214 -12.18 -4.09 13.31
N GLY A 215 -13.37 -3.61 13.66
CA GLY A 215 -14.57 -3.71 12.82
C GLY A 215 -14.97 -5.16 12.54
N GLY A 216 -14.76 -6.06 13.52
CA GLY A 216 -15.06 -7.49 13.41
C GLY A 216 -13.99 -8.34 12.76
N ARG A 217 -12.85 -7.76 12.34
CA ARG A 217 -11.76 -8.53 11.70
C ARG A 217 -10.95 -9.30 12.74
N GLY A 218 -10.74 -10.59 12.50
CA GLY A 218 -9.84 -11.43 13.30
C GLY A 218 -10.41 -11.97 14.61
N MET A 219 -11.74 -11.96 14.77
CA MET A 219 -12.45 -12.60 15.89
C MET A 219 -12.73 -14.07 15.62
#